data_AF-A0A936H575-F1
#
_entry.id   AF-A0A936H575-F1
#
_cell.length_a   1.000
_cell.length_b   1.000
_cell.length_c   1.000
_cell.angle_alpha   90.00
_cell.angle_beta   90.00
_cell.angle_gamma   90.00
#
_symmetry.space_group_name_H-M   'P 1'
#
loop_
_entity.id
_entity.type
_entity.pdbx_description
1 polymer ?
#
loop_
_entity_poly.entity_id
_entity_poly.type
_entity_poly.pdbx_seq_one_letter_code
_entity_poly.pdbx_strand_id
1 'polypeptide(L)' 'MYKIYINDTPLYLIEAAKREDIATPEQEGLLIARYPGSAKFLLNYADMLEKSKRFDSIILYFPDLKNYRKTF' A
#
# COMPACT_ATOMS: atom_id res chain seq x y z
N MET A 1 -4.46 -6.87 -8.03
CA MET A 1 -4.75 -5.87 -6.99
C MET A 1 -5.30 -6.59 -5.78
N TYR A 2 -4.70 -6.39 -4.61
CA TYR A 2 -5.19 -6.91 -3.34
C TYR A 2 -5.71 -5.75 -2.49
N LYS A 3 -6.77 -5.97 -1.72
CA LYS A 3 -7.37 -4.98 -0.81
C LYS A 3 -7.50 -5.57 0.57
N ILE A 4 -7.00 -4.85 1.57
CA ILE A 4 -7.02 -5.23 2.98
C ILE A 4 -7.70 -4.09 3.74
N TYR A 5 -8.57 -4.41 4.68
CA TYR A 5 -9.16 -3.42 5.58
C TYR A 5 -8.50 -3.51 6.94
N ILE A 6 -7.99 -2.39 7.43
CA ILE A 6 -7.38 -2.28 8.75
C ILE A 6 -8.04 -1.10 9.46
N ASN A 7 -8.80 -1.37 10.52
CA ASN A 7 -9.53 -0.35 11.29
C ASN A 7 -10.40 0.57 10.39
N ASP A 8 -11.22 -0.04 9.53
CA ASP A 8 -12.03 0.59 8.49
C ASP A 8 -11.25 1.38 7.42
N THR A 9 -9.93 1.38 7.48
CA THR A 9 -9.08 2.05 6.49
C THR A 9 -8.66 1.05 5.40
N PRO A 10 -8.99 1.31 4.12
CA PRO A 10 -8.59 0.46 3.02
C PRO A 10 -7.11 0.66 2.66
N LEU A 11 -6.38 -0.46 2.64
CA LEU A 11 -5.03 -0.58 2.15
C LEU A 11 -5.04 -1.41 0.84
N TYR A 12 -4.57 -0.81 -0.24
CA TYR A 12 -4.50 -1.43 -1.56
C TYR A 12 -3.06 -1.84 -1.88
N LEU A 13 -2.86 -3.07 -2.34
CA LEU A 13 -1.63 -3.51 -2.99
C LEU A 13 -1.85 -3.58 -4.51
N ILE A 14 -1.11 -2.76 -5.26
CA ILE A 14 -1.25 -2.66 -6.71
C ILE A 14 0.09 -2.85 -7.42
N GLU A 15 0.04 -3.40 -8.62
CA GLU A 15 1.21 -3.48 -9.50
C GLU A 15 1.29 -2.20 -10.32
N ALA A 16 2.39 -1.46 -10.18
CA ALA A 16 2.64 -0.23 -10.93
C ALA A 16 4.14 0.06 -10.97
N ALA A 17 4.68 0.32 -12.17
CA ALA A 17 6.11 0.57 -12.33
C ALA A 17 6.53 1.88 -11.66
N LYS A 18 5.68 2.90 -11.74
CA LYS A 18 5.89 4.22 -11.15
C LYS A 18 4.64 4.71 -10.43
N ARG A 19 4.80 5.77 -9.63
CA ARG A 19 3.67 6.41 -8.92
C ARG A 19 2.67 7.01 -9.90
N GLU A 20 3.16 7.55 -11.01
CA GLU A 20 2.34 8.23 -12.02
C GLU A 20 1.43 7.27 -12.78
N ASP A 21 1.74 5.97 -12.78
CA ASP A 21 0.90 4.93 -13.37
C ASP A 21 -0.36 4.64 -12.52
N ILE A 22 -0.40 5.18 -11.30
CA ILE A 22 -1.48 4.99 -10.34
C ILE A 22 -2.53 6.08 -10.59
N ALA A 23 -3.58 5.73 -11.34
CA ALA A 23 -4.71 6.60 -11.55
C ALA A 23 -5.56 6.72 -10.27
N THR A 24 -5.32 7.76 -9.48
CA THR A 24 -6.13 8.09 -8.30
C THR A 24 -6.64 9.53 -8.39
N PRO A 25 -7.89 9.81 -8.01
CA PRO A 25 -8.31 11.19 -7.76
C PRO A 25 -7.41 11.79 -6.69
N GLU A 26 -7.04 13.06 -6.83
CA GLU A 26 -6.39 13.79 -5.75
C GLU A 26 -7.37 13.89 -4.58
N GLN A 27 -7.19 13.00 -3.61
CA GLN A 27 -8.02 12.90 -2.42
C GLN A 27 -7.16 13.30 -1.22
N GLU A 28 -7.67 14.17 -0.37
CA GLU A 28 -7.10 14.37 0.96
C GLU A 28 -7.08 13.04 1.71
N GLY A 29 -6.04 12.82 2.52
CA GLY A 29 -5.91 11.58 3.28
C GLY A 29 -5.47 10.34 2.49
N LEU A 30 -5.16 10.44 1.19
CA LEU A 30 -4.57 9.36 0.40
C LEU A 30 -3.05 9.31 0.56
N LEU A 31 -2.52 8.17 1.04
CA LEU A 31 -1.08 7.90 1.09
C LEU A 31 -0.69 6.90 -0.01
N ILE A 32 0.26 7.28 -0.87
CA ILE A 32 0.82 6.39 -1.88
C ILE A 32 2.29 6.13 -1.56
N ALA A 33 2.67 4.86 -1.44
CA ALA A 33 4.03 4.46 -1.13
C ALA A 33 4.46 3.22 -1.91
N ARG A 34 5.76 3.11 -2.18
CA ARG A 34 6.35 1.93 -2.82
C ARG A 34 6.46 0.79 -1.81
N TYR A 35 5.94 -0.38 -2.16
CA TYR A 35 6.08 -1.60 -1.39
C TYR A 35 7.42 -2.29 -1.69
N PRO A 36 8.31 -2.46 -0.69
CA PRO A 36 9.61 -3.09 -0.90
C PRO A 36 9.56 -4.62 -0.86
N GLY A 37 8.38 -5.23 -0.70
CA GLY A 37 8.23 -6.70 -0.67
C GLY A 37 8.41 -7.36 0.70
N SER A 38 8.64 -6.60 1.78
CA SER A 38 8.84 -7.19 3.12
C SER A 38 7.56 -7.21 3.96
N ALA A 39 7.28 -8.34 4.60
CA ALA A 39 6.14 -8.48 5.51
C ALA A 39 6.20 -7.46 6.67
N LYS A 40 7.40 -7.16 7.19
CA LYS A 40 7.62 -6.13 8.21
C LYS A 40 7.12 -4.75 7.77
N PHE A 41 7.26 -4.42 6.50
CA PHE A 41 6.76 -3.16 5.97
C PHE A 41 5.22 -3.11 6.03
N LEU A 42 4.53 -4.19 5.64
CA LEU A 42 3.07 -4.27 5.77
C LEU A 42 2.62 -4.15 7.23
N LEU A 43 3.31 -4.85 8.15
CA LEU A 43 3.00 -4.81 9.58
C LEU A 43 3.17 -3.41 10.18
N ASN A 44 4.18 -2.66 9.76
CA ASN A 44 4.36 -1.28 10.22
C ASN A 44 3.22 -0.37 9.75
N TYR A 45 2.74 -0.54 8.51
CA TYR A 45 1.59 0.20 8.01
C TYR A 45 0.30 -0.22 8.71
N ALA A 46 0.13 -1.52 8.99
CA ALA A 46 -0.99 -2.02 9.76
C ALA A 46 -1.04 -1.42 11.16
N ASP A 47 0.08 -1.48 11.91
CA ASP A 47 0.22 -0.89 13.24
C ASP A 47 -0.07 0.62 13.24
N MET A 48 0.39 1.35 12.22
CA MET A 48 0.09 2.77 12.05
C MET A 48 -1.41 3.04 11.84
N LEU A 49 -2.09 2.23 11.02
CA LEU A 49 -3.51 2.34 10.74
C LEU A 49 -4.40 1.94 11.94
N GLU A 50 -3.93 1.02 12.78
CA GLU A 50 -4.60 0.70 14.04
C GLU A 50 -4.51 1.86 15.03
N LYS A 51 -3.34 2.52 15.10
CA LYS A 51 -3.07 3.61 16.06
C LYS A 51 -3.61 4.96 15.63
N SER A 52 -3.81 5.19 14.33
CA SER A 52 -4.19 6.50 13.81
C SER A 52 -5.14 6.41 12.61
N LYS A 53 -6.12 7.32 12.58
CA LYS A 53 -7.01 7.53 11.42
C LYS A 53 -6.55 8.71 10.55
N ARG A 54 -5.22 8.87 10.44
CA ARG A 54 -4.63 10.01 9.71
C ARG A 54 -4.88 9.93 8.21
N PHE A 55 -5.03 8.72 7.68
CA PHE A 55 -5.20 8.45 6.26
C PHE A 55 -6.54 7.78 6.03
N ASP A 56 -7.28 8.25 5.04
CA ASP A 56 -8.54 7.65 4.61
C ASP A 56 -8.31 6.44 3.70
N SER A 57 -7.15 6.37 3.04
CA SER A 57 -6.75 5.21 2.25
C SER A 57 -5.24 5.17 2.02
N ILE A 58 -4.71 3.96 1.85
CA ILE A 58 -3.29 3.74 1.55
C ILE A 58 -3.15 2.87 0.31
N ILE A 59 -2.26 3.28 -0.59
CA ILE A 59 -1.88 2.50 -1.77
C ILE A 59 -0.40 2.15 -1.68
N LEU A 60 -0.13 0.86 -1.62
CA LEU A 60 1.19 0.27 -1.67
C LEU A 60 1.42 -0.31 -3.06
N TYR A 61 2.30 0.31 -3.84
CA TYR A 61 2.57 -0.13 -5.21
C TYR A 61 3.91 -0.87 -5.33
N PHE A 62 3.96 -1.91 -6.15
CA PHE A 62 5.19 -2.65 -6.44
C PHE A 62 5.48 -2.62 -7.95
N PRO A 63 6.74 -2.37 -8.36
CA PRO A 63 7.08 -2.16 -9.77
C PRO A 63 7.10 -3.41 -10.63
N ASP A 64 7.26 -4.60 -10.05
CA ASP A 64 7.25 -5.86 -10.81
C ASP A 64 7.12 -7.05 -9.85
N LEU A 65 6.04 -7.84 -9.95
CA LEU A 65 5.83 -9.00 -9.08
C LEU A 65 6.79 -10.18 -9.38
N LYS A 66 7.39 -10.26 -10.60
CA LYS A 66 8.22 -11.42 -11.00
C LYS A 66 9.52 -11.51 -10.22
N ASN A 67 10.04 -10.41 -9.69
CA ASN A 67 11.27 -10.43 -8.88
C ASN A 67 11.05 -10.70 -7.40
N TYR A 68 9.85 -10.45 -6.86
CA TYR A 68 9.59 -10.57 -5.41
C TYR A 68 9.19 -11.98 -4.94
N ARG A 69 8.92 -12.90 -5.87
CA ARG A 69 8.62 -14.32 -5.54
C ARG A 69 9.84 -15.14 -5.10
N LYS A 70 11.05 -14.58 -5.10
CA LYS A 70 12.27 -15.26 -4.64
C LYS A 70 12.58 -15.09 -3.15
N THR A 71 11.78 -14.33 -2.40
CA THR A 71 12.07 -13.99 -0.99
C THR A 71 11.02 -14.53 -0.01
N PHE A 72 10.12 -15.41 -0.45
CA PHE A 72 9.19 -16.14 0.41
C PHE A 72 9.58 -17.62 0.47
#